data_AF-B3PQ75-F1
#
_entry.id   AF-B3PQ75-F1
#
_cell.length_a   1.000
_cell.length_b   1.000
_cell.length_c   1.000
_cell.angle_alpha   90.00
_cell.angle_beta   90.00
_cell.angle_gamma   90.00
#
_symmetry.space_group_name_H-M   'P 1'
#
loop_
_entity.id
_entity.type
_entity.pdbx_description
1 polymer ?
#
loop_
_entity_poly.entity_id
_entity_poly.type
_entity_poly.pdbx_seq_one_letter_code
_entity_poly.pdbx_strand_id
1 'polypeptide(L)'
;MTPDRNFDFIIAGGGSAACVAAMRLVRDFGFSVLVIERGPRDTARLMAFPAGYMKYLARDDFLEMHHTVPQPQLGGRGPIVPVAKALGGGSAVNAMVYMRGQKEDYDGWADYLGNEGEWSYEDMLPHFKGLEANSRFNNRYHGISGSLRVSEPRHISDTTEDFILAAQGLGHPYNPDFNGARQNGVGIMQHTFAPWGRRIERSDAKKAFLDPLAGDTRLEIVTQARVDRILIENGRAVGVIFTSNGESRRALAGREVLIAAGTYNSAKLMMLSGIGPADHLREHGIAVAADLSGVGANLQDHHEVPVIASTKSKSGYFGQDRGWPMIRNGLQYLLFNSGPVTTTGIESCLFYDPDGGDRPTIQLYCAPIVYLDRDVSSAKPTYGVTFTSCLLRPKARGSVRLRSANPAEQPLVDCNFFGDPDDLRLTLASLKTARRLLETEPFKSKIAEEILPGRLLQDEASLVKFAGQTVKTNYHPSGSLRMGPATDPMSVVDGRLRVRGVDGLRVIDCSIIPFIPSGNTNAPAMAIGSKAASMIAEDHQ
;
A
#
# COMPACT_ATOMS: atom_id res chain seq x y z
N MET A 1 17.98 5.30 -23.44
CA MET A 1 17.80 6.74 -23.62
C MET A 1 18.39 7.17 -24.94
N THR A 2 17.53 7.60 -25.85
CA THR A 2 17.95 8.38 -27.01
C THR A 2 18.37 9.77 -26.47
N PRO A 3 19.61 10.23 -26.70
CA PRO A 3 20.19 11.38 -25.97
C PRO A 3 19.41 12.70 -26.08
N ASP A 4 18.55 12.87 -27.09
CA ASP A 4 17.92 14.15 -27.44
C ASP A 4 16.39 14.10 -27.50
N ARG A 5 15.76 13.05 -26.95
CA ARG A 5 14.31 12.92 -27.01
C ARG A 5 13.65 13.66 -25.85
N ASN A 6 12.96 14.76 -26.16
CA ASN A 6 12.03 15.40 -25.24
C ASN A 6 10.74 14.58 -25.14
N PHE A 7 10.32 14.29 -23.91
CA PHE A 7 9.03 13.68 -23.60
C PHE A 7 8.07 14.75 -23.11
N ASP A 8 6.77 14.63 -23.41
CA ASP A 8 5.75 15.52 -22.84
C ASP A 8 5.81 15.48 -21.31
N PHE A 9 5.87 14.27 -20.75
CA PHE A 9 5.89 14.04 -19.31
C PHE A 9 7.06 13.16 -18.88
N ILE A 10 7.65 13.50 -17.73
CA ILE A 10 8.59 12.64 -17.01
C ILE A 10 7.93 12.21 -15.69
N ILE A 11 7.88 10.90 -15.45
CA ILE A 11 7.42 10.33 -14.18
C ILE A 11 8.62 9.85 -13.36
N ALA A 12 8.82 10.45 -12.20
CA ALA A 12 9.82 10.05 -11.22
C ALA A 12 9.25 8.95 -10.31
N GLY A 13 9.53 7.68 -10.65
CA GLY A 13 9.02 6.49 -9.98
C GLY A 13 8.12 5.66 -10.90
N GLY A 14 8.32 4.34 -10.90
CA GLY A 14 7.55 3.35 -11.66
C GLY A 14 6.56 2.57 -10.79
N GLY A 15 5.99 3.23 -9.78
CA GLY A 15 5.05 2.63 -8.83
C GLY A 15 3.66 2.32 -9.40
N SER A 16 2.73 1.91 -8.54
CA SER A 16 1.39 1.46 -8.94
C SER A 16 0.55 2.57 -9.60
N ALA A 17 0.59 3.78 -9.04
CA ALA A 17 -0.08 4.95 -9.63
C ALA A 17 0.57 5.38 -10.96
N ALA A 18 1.91 5.42 -10.99
CA ALA A 18 2.70 5.76 -12.18
C ALA A 18 2.38 4.86 -13.38
N CYS A 19 2.28 3.55 -13.16
CA CYS A 19 1.97 2.59 -14.22
C CYS A 19 0.63 2.88 -14.90
N VAL A 20 -0.38 3.22 -14.09
CA VAL A 20 -1.71 3.61 -14.60
C VAL A 20 -1.66 4.94 -15.33
N ALA A 21 -1.04 5.95 -14.71
CA ALA A 21 -0.94 7.29 -15.30
C ALA A 21 -0.21 7.26 -16.65
N ALA A 22 0.95 6.59 -16.71
CA ALA A 22 1.71 6.40 -17.94
C ALA A 22 0.88 5.73 -19.02
N MET A 23 0.17 4.65 -18.67
CA MET A 23 -0.67 3.93 -19.61
C MET A 23 -1.76 4.83 -20.20
N ARG A 24 -2.48 5.57 -19.35
CA ARG A 24 -3.56 6.47 -19.82
C ARG A 24 -3.02 7.63 -20.64
N LEU A 25 -1.96 8.31 -20.18
CA LEU A 25 -1.33 9.41 -20.91
C LEU A 25 -0.89 9.01 -22.31
N VAL A 26 -0.32 7.80 -22.46
CA VAL A 26 0.13 7.27 -23.75
C VAL A 26 -1.03 6.76 -24.60
N ARG A 27 -1.85 5.84 -24.05
CA ARG A 27 -2.88 5.12 -24.78
C ARG A 27 -4.12 5.96 -25.03
N ASP A 28 -4.64 6.62 -24.00
CA ASP A 28 -5.93 7.31 -24.05
C ASP A 28 -5.77 8.73 -24.62
N PHE A 29 -4.65 9.39 -24.34
CA PHE A 29 -4.46 10.81 -24.64
C PHE A 29 -3.33 11.11 -25.63
N GLY A 30 -2.52 10.10 -25.98
CA GLY A 30 -1.56 10.19 -27.07
C GLY A 30 -0.24 10.88 -26.76
N PHE A 31 0.04 11.21 -25.50
CA PHE A 31 1.25 11.88 -25.06
C PHE A 31 2.47 10.94 -25.00
N SER A 32 3.66 11.53 -25.02
CA SER A 32 4.93 10.84 -24.78
C SER A 32 5.36 10.90 -23.32
N VAL A 33 5.77 9.76 -22.76
CA VAL A 33 6.07 9.60 -21.33
C VAL A 33 7.41 8.89 -21.13
N LEU A 34 8.25 9.45 -20.27
CA LEU A 34 9.43 8.79 -19.72
C LEU A 34 9.15 8.39 -18.26
N VAL A 35 9.26 7.11 -17.93
CA VAL A 35 9.21 6.60 -16.55
C VAL A 35 10.61 6.24 -16.09
N ILE A 36 11.03 6.77 -14.95
CA ILE A 36 12.33 6.48 -14.33
C ILE A 36 12.09 5.72 -13.02
N GLU A 37 12.52 4.47 -12.96
CA GLU A 37 12.31 3.57 -11.83
C GLU A 37 13.62 3.10 -11.21
N ARG A 38 13.72 3.20 -9.88
CA ARG A 38 14.92 2.86 -9.12
C ARG A 38 15.20 1.36 -9.09
N GLY A 39 14.16 0.55 -9.01
CA GLY A 39 14.25 -0.90 -8.95
C GLY A 39 14.42 -1.57 -10.32
N PRO A 40 14.58 -2.91 -10.32
CA PRO A 40 14.61 -3.69 -11.54
C PRO A 40 13.25 -3.70 -12.25
N ARG A 41 13.28 -3.99 -13.56
CA ARG A 41 12.10 -4.12 -14.41
C ARG A 41 11.19 -5.28 -14.02
N ASP A 42 11.79 -6.39 -13.62
CA ASP A 42 11.10 -7.64 -13.35
C ASP A 42 11.43 -8.14 -11.94
N THR A 43 10.41 -8.66 -11.27
CA THR A 43 10.57 -9.43 -10.04
C THR A 43 10.91 -10.88 -10.34
N ALA A 44 11.25 -11.66 -9.32
CA ALA A 44 11.47 -13.09 -9.48
C ALA A 44 10.21 -13.80 -10.02
N ARG A 45 10.39 -14.79 -10.92
CA ARG A 45 9.27 -15.56 -11.50
C ARG A 45 8.36 -16.19 -10.46
N LEU A 46 8.91 -16.56 -9.31
CA LEU A 46 8.13 -17.13 -8.20
C LEU A 46 7.07 -16.14 -7.68
N MET A 47 7.32 -14.84 -7.72
CA MET A 47 6.39 -13.81 -7.25
C MET A 47 5.18 -13.62 -8.17
N ALA A 48 5.22 -14.18 -9.38
CA ALA A 48 4.04 -14.26 -10.23
C ALA A 48 3.00 -15.24 -9.67
N PHE A 49 3.40 -16.22 -8.85
CA PHE A 49 2.47 -17.13 -8.21
C PHE A 49 1.87 -16.48 -6.95
N PRO A 50 0.55 -16.60 -6.69
CA PRO A 50 -0.08 -15.96 -5.54
C PRO A 50 0.59 -16.25 -4.19
N ALA A 51 0.99 -17.49 -3.93
CA ALA A 51 1.69 -17.84 -2.68
C ALA A 51 3.19 -17.46 -2.66
N GLY A 52 3.76 -17.11 -3.81
CA GLY A 52 5.21 -16.97 -3.98
C GLY A 52 5.84 -15.74 -3.32
N TYR A 53 5.05 -14.68 -3.12
CA TYR A 53 5.52 -13.44 -2.48
C TYR A 53 6.00 -13.64 -1.04
N MET A 54 5.44 -14.64 -0.32
CA MET A 54 5.82 -14.95 1.06
C MET A 54 7.33 -15.21 1.21
N LYS A 55 7.98 -15.77 0.18
CA LYS A 55 9.42 -16.06 0.20
C LYS A 55 10.31 -14.81 0.11
N TYR A 56 9.72 -13.65 -0.18
CA TYR A 56 10.42 -12.38 -0.40
C TYR A 56 10.07 -11.30 0.64
N LEU A 57 9.19 -11.58 1.61
CA LEU A 57 8.74 -10.59 2.61
C LEU A 57 9.86 -9.98 3.47
N ALA A 58 10.97 -10.70 3.66
CA ALA A 58 12.12 -10.29 4.46
C ALA A 58 13.41 -10.16 3.64
N ARG A 59 13.31 -10.05 2.31
CA ARG A 59 14.46 -9.95 1.40
C ARG A 59 14.47 -8.60 0.70
N ASP A 60 15.66 -8.03 0.51
CA ASP A 60 15.87 -6.70 -0.07
C ASP A 60 16.10 -6.73 -1.60
N ASP A 61 15.92 -7.88 -2.26
CA ASP A 61 16.01 -8.01 -3.72
C ASP A 61 15.10 -6.99 -4.44
N PHE A 62 13.88 -6.84 -3.93
CA PHE A 62 12.82 -5.96 -4.49
C PHE A 62 12.23 -5.00 -3.44
N LEU A 63 12.83 -4.96 -2.26
CA LEU A 63 12.40 -4.12 -1.14
C LEU A 63 13.55 -3.21 -0.72
N GLU A 64 13.20 -2.07 -0.15
CA GLU A 64 14.08 -1.24 0.66
C GLU A 64 13.54 -1.26 2.09
N MET A 65 14.36 -1.74 3.02
CA MET A 65 14.02 -1.81 4.43
C MET A 65 14.31 -0.45 5.07
N HIS A 66 13.27 0.36 5.30
CA HIS A 66 13.42 1.63 6.00
C HIS A 66 13.47 1.39 7.51
N HIS A 67 14.57 1.81 8.14
CA HIS A 67 14.67 1.82 9.59
C HIS A 67 14.07 3.12 10.12
N THR A 68 12.91 3.03 10.77
CA THR A 68 12.25 4.20 11.34
C THR A 68 12.98 4.66 12.60
N VAL A 69 12.76 5.92 12.99
CA VAL A 69 13.36 6.48 14.20
C VAL A 69 12.83 5.76 15.45
N PRO A 70 13.64 5.63 16.52
CA PRO A 70 13.17 5.12 17.80
C PRO A 70 12.00 5.93 18.35
N GLN A 71 10.92 5.24 18.74
CA GLN A 71 9.71 5.86 19.27
C GLN A 71 9.58 5.56 20.78
N PRO A 72 9.61 6.58 21.66
CA PRO A 72 9.54 6.38 23.11
C PRO A 72 8.33 5.56 23.59
N GLN A 73 7.16 5.82 23.01
CA GLN A 73 5.91 5.12 23.32
C GLN A 73 5.92 3.63 22.93
N LEU A 74 6.84 3.22 22.06
CA LEU A 74 7.04 1.82 21.67
C LEU A 74 8.16 1.14 22.48
N GLY A 75 8.58 1.73 23.61
CA GLY A 75 9.72 1.24 24.40
C GLY A 75 11.06 1.46 23.71
N GLY A 76 11.18 2.49 22.85
CA GLY A 76 12.41 2.81 22.12
C GLY A 76 12.61 2.01 20.83
N ARG A 77 11.62 1.23 20.37
CA ARG A 77 11.70 0.55 19.07
C ARG A 77 11.56 1.53 17.91
N GLY A 78 12.32 1.29 16.85
CA GLY A 78 12.09 1.84 15.51
C GLY A 78 11.71 0.70 14.56
N PRO A 79 10.40 0.46 14.32
CA PRO A 79 9.96 -0.59 13.40
C PRO A 79 10.60 -0.49 12.02
N ILE A 80 10.90 -1.63 11.40
CA ILE A 80 11.36 -1.68 10.01
C ILE A 80 10.15 -1.64 9.08
N VAL A 81 10.17 -0.73 8.10
CA VAL A 81 9.12 -0.59 7.09
C VAL A 81 9.70 -0.90 5.71
N PRO A 82 9.43 -2.10 5.16
CA PRO A 82 9.75 -2.46 3.79
C PRO A 82 8.93 -1.61 2.80
N VAL A 83 9.59 -1.06 1.79
CA VAL A 83 8.97 -0.35 0.66
C VAL A 83 9.43 -1.00 -0.63
N ALA A 84 8.53 -1.10 -1.61
CA ALA A 84 8.87 -1.68 -2.90
C ALA A 84 9.96 -0.90 -3.64
N LYS A 85 10.86 -1.65 -4.26
CA LYS A 85 11.94 -1.18 -5.13
C LYS A 85 11.96 -2.09 -6.37
N ALA A 86 10.95 -1.92 -7.23
CA ALA A 86 10.76 -2.63 -8.49
C ALA A 86 9.71 -1.90 -9.35
N LEU A 87 9.77 -2.08 -10.67
CA LEU A 87 8.71 -1.59 -11.57
C LEU A 87 7.36 -2.24 -11.22
N GLY A 88 6.30 -1.43 -11.18
CA GLY A 88 5.00 -1.78 -10.59
C GLY A 88 4.87 -1.38 -9.12
N GLY A 89 5.97 -1.07 -8.44
CA GLY A 89 6.03 -0.64 -7.05
C GLY A 89 5.39 -1.63 -6.08
N GLY A 90 4.60 -1.12 -5.13
CA GLY A 90 3.92 -1.93 -4.11
C GLY A 90 3.13 -3.10 -4.70
N SER A 91 2.43 -2.89 -5.82
CA SER A 91 1.64 -3.94 -6.48
C SER A 91 2.46 -5.18 -6.91
N ALA A 92 3.76 -5.02 -7.19
CA ALA A 92 4.63 -6.11 -7.61
C ALA A 92 5.05 -7.01 -6.42
N VAL A 93 5.02 -6.49 -5.19
CA VAL A 93 5.55 -7.18 -3.99
C VAL A 93 4.48 -7.48 -2.93
N ASN A 94 3.31 -6.83 -2.99
CA ASN A 94 2.27 -6.90 -1.95
C ASN A 94 1.59 -8.28 -1.82
N ALA A 95 0.73 -8.42 -0.80
CA ALA A 95 -0.13 -9.58 -0.58
C ALA A 95 -1.37 -9.63 -1.52
N MET A 96 -1.41 -8.82 -2.57
CA MET A 96 -2.45 -8.76 -3.60
C MET A 96 -3.87 -8.45 -3.12
N VAL A 97 -4.12 -8.15 -1.86
CA VAL A 97 -5.46 -7.81 -1.38
C VAL A 97 -6.02 -6.59 -2.14
N TYR A 98 -7.26 -6.70 -2.62
CA TYR A 98 -7.95 -5.66 -3.37
C TYR A 98 -9.06 -5.02 -2.53
N MET A 99 -8.75 -3.84 -1.98
CA MET A 99 -9.67 -3.00 -1.22
C MET A 99 -9.64 -1.58 -1.78
N ARG A 100 -10.79 -0.92 -1.74
CA ARG A 100 -10.92 0.49 -2.15
C ARG A 100 -10.99 1.42 -0.96
N GLY A 101 -11.55 1.00 0.17
CA GLY A 101 -11.88 1.89 1.28
C GLY A 101 -13.38 2.14 1.36
N GLN A 102 -13.77 3.07 2.22
CA GLN A 102 -15.16 3.41 2.49
C GLN A 102 -15.56 4.65 1.70
N LYS A 103 -16.85 4.78 1.36
CA LYS A 103 -17.39 5.96 0.65
C LYS A 103 -17.05 7.25 1.40
N GLU A 104 -17.20 7.21 2.72
CA GLU A 104 -16.97 8.31 3.65
C GLU A 104 -15.51 8.77 3.70
N ASP A 105 -14.55 7.96 3.25
CA ASP A 105 -13.15 8.40 3.17
C ASP A 105 -12.98 9.43 2.06
N TYR A 106 -13.55 9.15 0.89
CA TYR A 106 -13.48 9.99 -0.31
C TYR A 106 -14.39 11.20 -0.22
N ASP A 107 -15.61 11.02 0.28
CA ASP A 107 -16.50 12.15 0.56
C ASP A 107 -15.84 13.12 1.57
N GLY A 108 -15.15 12.58 2.58
CA GLY A 108 -14.34 13.38 3.51
C GLY A 108 -13.17 14.11 2.84
N TRP A 109 -12.56 13.56 1.79
CA TRP A 109 -11.55 14.28 1.00
C TRP A 109 -12.18 15.42 0.21
N ALA A 110 -13.33 15.17 -0.44
CA ALA A 110 -14.05 16.19 -1.19
C ALA A 110 -14.48 17.36 -0.29
N ASP A 111 -15.06 17.06 0.88
CA ASP A 111 -15.45 18.06 1.87
C ASP A 111 -14.24 18.88 2.35
N TYR A 112 -13.13 18.20 2.66
CA TYR A 112 -11.88 18.86 3.08
C TYR A 112 -11.32 19.82 2.02
N LEU A 113 -11.47 19.47 0.74
CA LEU A 113 -11.04 20.26 -0.40
C LEU A 113 -12.06 21.31 -0.86
N GLY A 114 -13.24 21.38 -0.23
CA GLY A 114 -14.33 22.23 -0.72
C GLY A 114 -14.80 21.83 -2.13
N ASN A 115 -14.76 20.53 -2.44
CA ASN A 115 -15.02 19.90 -3.74
C ASN A 115 -14.02 20.26 -4.86
N GLU A 116 -12.91 20.92 -4.55
CA GLU A 116 -11.84 21.16 -5.52
C GLU A 116 -11.28 19.81 -6.04
N GLY A 117 -11.28 19.63 -7.36
CA GLY A 117 -10.75 18.42 -8.01
C GLY A 117 -11.66 17.18 -7.98
N GLU A 118 -12.88 17.30 -7.43
CA GLU A 118 -13.93 16.27 -7.48
C GLU A 118 -13.47 14.93 -6.86
N TRP A 119 -13.19 14.89 -5.55
CA TRP A 119 -12.63 13.69 -4.89
C TRP A 119 -13.66 12.81 -4.18
N SER A 120 -14.96 13.03 -4.39
CA SER A 120 -16.00 12.25 -3.71
C SER A 120 -15.97 10.78 -4.15
N TYR A 121 -16.65 9.90 -3.42
CA TYR A 121 -16.70 8.50 -3.83
C TYR A 121 -17.31 8.32 -5.23
N GLU A 122 -18.32 9.12 -5.58
CA GLU A 122 -18.95 9.04 -6.90
C GLU A 122 -18.00 9.48 -8.01
N ASP A 123 -17.12 10.44 -7.74
CA ASP A 123 -16.11 10.89 -8.71
C ASP A 123 -14.96 9.87 -8.86
N MET A 124 -14.61 9.17 -7.78
CA MET A 124 -13.57 8.15 -7.77
C MET A 124 -14.06 6.80 -8.33
N LEU A 125 -15.35 6.50 -8.24
CA LEU A 125 -15.93 5.22 -8.63
C LEU A 125 -15.67 4.84 -10.10
N PRO A 126 -15.81 5.74 -11.10
CA PRO A 126 -15.44 5.44 -12.48
C PRO A 126 -13.98 5.02 -12.64
N HIS A 127 -13.06 5.62 -11.89
CA HIS A 127 -11.65 5.25 -11.91
C HIS A 127 -11.42 3.86 -11.34
N PHE A 128 -12.10 3.49 -10.24
CA PHE A 128 -12.01 2.12 -9.72
C PHE A 128 -12.55 1.08 -10.70
N LYS A 129 -13.74 1.32 -11.27
CA LYS A 129 -14.39 0.41 -12.21
C LYS A 129 -13.61 0.26 -13.51
N GLY A 130 -13.06 1.36 -14.03
CA GLY A 130 -12.29 1.35 -15.27
C GLY A 130 -10.97 0.59 -15.17
N LEU A 131 -10.43 0.45 -13.96
CA LEU A 131 -9.17 -0.28 -13.72
C LEU A 131 -9.37 -1.79 -13.71
N GLU A 132 -10.47 -2.29 -13.16
CA GLU A 132 -10.65 -3.73 -12.89
C GLU A 132 -11.36 -4.51 -14.01
N ALA A 133 -10.91 -5.75 -14.18
CA ALA A 133 -11.68 -6.85 -14.73
C ALA A 133 -12.03 -7.80 -13.58
N ASN A 134 -13.13 -7.51 -12.90
CA ASN A 134 -13.63 -8.30 -11.79
C ASN A 134 -14.17 -9.65 -12.29
N SER A 135 -13.78 -10.74 -11.65
CA SER A 135 -14.21 -12.08 -12.05
C SER A 135 -15.56 -12.50 -11.45
N ARG A 136 -16.11 -11.73 -10.51
CA ARG A 136 -17.27 -12.12 -9.70
C ARG A 136 -18.47 -11.20 -9.90
N PHE A 137 -18.24 -9.89 -9.94
CA PHE A 137 -19.29 -8.87 -9.93
C PHE A 137 -19.23 -7.99 -11.18
N ASN A 138 -20.41 -7.60 -11.67
CA ASN A 138 -20.59 -6.60 -12.73
C ASN A 138 -21.85 -5.78 -12.40
N ASN A 139 -21.69 -4.67 -11.69
CA ASN A 139 -22.81 -3.93 -11.10
C ASN A 139 -22.46 -2.44 -10.95
N ARG A 140 -23.18 -1.71 -10.07
CA ARG A 140 -22.89 -0.31 -9.76
C ARG A 140 -21.43 -0.11 -9.37
N TYR A 141 -20.91 -0.97 -8.51
CA TYR A 141 -19.59 -0.84 -7.90
C TYR A 141 -18.48 -1.49 -8.74
N HIS A 142 -18.79 -2.47 -9.59
CA HIS A 142 -17.76 -3.27 -10.27
C HIS A 142 -17.72 -3.14 -11.78
N GLY A 143 -16.49 -3.19 -12.33
CA GLY A 143 -16.20 -3.24 -13.75
C GLY A 143 -15.59 -4.58 -14.17
N ILE A 144 -15.78 -4.97 -15.42
CA ILE A 144 -15.27 -6.24 -15.97
C ILE A 144 -14.34 -6.07 -17.17
N SER A 145 -14.11 -4.83 -17.60
CA SER A 145 -13.40 -4.50 -18.85
C SER A 145 -12.01 -3.91 -18.64
N GLY A 146 -11.64 -3.58 -17.41
CA GLY A 146 -10.33 -3.02 -17.08
C GLY A 146 -9.19 -4.04 -17.18
N SER A 147 -7.95 -3.55 -17.13
CA SER A 147 -6.78 -4.44 -17.30
C SER A 147 -6.35 -5.16 -16.02
N LEU A 148 -6.70 -4.62 -14.84
CA LEU A 148 -6.34 -5.21 -13.55
C LEU A 148 -7.23 -6.41 -13.26
N ARG A 149 -6.66 -7.61 -13.22
CA ARG A 149 -7.43 -8.82 -12.95
C ARG A 149 -7.70 -8.95 -11.44
N VAL A 150 -8.97 -8.92 -11.07
CA VAL A 150 -9.43 -9.02 -9.68
C VAL A 150 -10.29 -10.26 -9.52
N SER A 151 -9.92 -11.17 -8.61
CA SER A 151 -10.66 -12.40 -8.35
C SER A 151 -10.55 -12.86 -6.90
N GLU A 152 -11.40 -13.83 -6.51
CA GLU A 152 -11.28 -14.52 -5.22
C GLU A 152 -10.23 -15.65 -5.29
N PRO A 153 -9.65 -16.08 -4.15
CA PRO A 153 -8.77 -17.24 -4.10
C PRO A 153 -9.45 -18.50 -4.66
N ARG A 154 -8.70 -19.32 -5.41
CA ARG A 154 -9.19 -20.65 -5.87
C ARG A 154 -9.03 -21.76 -4.84
N HIS A 155 -8.31 -21.46 -3.76
CA HIS A 155 -8.16 -22.35 -2.62
C HIS A 155 -8.39 -21.50 -1.37
N ILE A 156 -9.18 -22.05 -0.46
CA ILE A 156 -9.49 -21.46 0.84
C ILE A 156 -9.15 -22.52 1.89
N SER A 157 -8.52 -22.11 2.98
CA SER A 157 -8.21 -22.99 4.09
C SER A 157 -9.43 -23.24 4.97
N ASP A 158 -9.58 -24.45 5.51
CA ASP A 158 -10.58 -24.75 6.55
C ASP A 158 -10.51 -23.77 7.74
N THR A 159 -9.31 -23.27 8.07
CA THR A 159 -9.11 -22.27 9.14
C THR A 159 -9.68 -20.89 8.77
N THR A 160 -9.73 -20.56 7.48
CA THR A 160 -10.42 -19.37 6.98
C THR A 160 -11.93 -19.52 7.12
N GLU A 161 -12.48 -20.70 6.80
CA GLU A 161 -13.91 -20.99 6.99
C GLU A 161 -14.29 -20.93 8.47
N ASP A 162 -13.44 -21.49 9.34
CA ASP A 162 -13.59 -21.40 10.79
C ASP A 162 -13.69 -19.96 11.29
N PHE A 163 -12.86 -19.06 10.72
CA PHE A 163 -12.88 -17.64 11.07
C PHE A 163 -14.16 -16.93 10.69
N ILE A 164 -14.67 -17.21 9.49
CA ILE A 164 -15.95 -16.65 9.04
C ILE A 164 -17.08 -17.10 9.96
N LEU A 165 -17.14 -18.40 10.28
CA LEU A 165 -18.17 -18.95 11.15
C LEU A 165 -18.07 -18.43 12.59
N ALA A 166 -16.86 -18.34 13.16
CA ALA A 166 -16.67 -17.81 14.50
C ALA A 166 -17.06 -16.33 14.60
N ALA A 167 -16.73 -15.51 13.59
CA ALA A 167 -17.13 -14.11 13.54
C ALA A 167 -18.65 -13.94 13.39
N GLN A 168 -19.30 -14.79 12.59
CA GLN A 168 -20.77 -14.85 12.54
C GLN A 168 -21.38 -15.30 13.87
N GLY A 169 -20.74 -16.24 14.58
CA GLY A 169 -21.14 -16.67 15.92
C GLY A 169 -21.06 -15.56 16.97
N LEU A 170 -20.21 -14.54 16.76
CA LEU A 170 -20.16 -13.31 17.56
C LEU A 170 -21.13 -12.22 17.09
N GLY A 171 -21.94 -12.48 16.05
CA GLY A 171 -22.96 -11.56 15.55
C GLY A 171 -22.50 -10.66 14.39
N HIS A 172 -21.30 -10.84 13.84
CA HIS A 172 -20.89 -10.08 12.66
C HIS A 172 -21.55 -10.64 11.40
N PRO A 173 -22.16 -9.79 10.54
CA PRO A 173 -22.81 -10.27 9.32
C PRO A 173 -21.78 -10.81 8.33
N TYR A 174 -22.17 -11.83 7.55
CA TYR A 174 -21.38 -12.23 6.39
C TYR A 174 -21.45 -11.14 5.31
N ASN A 175 -20.30 -10.70 4.82
CA ASN A 175 -20.17 -9.73 3.74
C ASN A 175 -19.55 -10.41 2.50
N PRO A 176 -20.30 -10.56 1.40
CA PRO A 176 -19.77 -11.16 0.17
C PRO A 176 -18.94 -10.18 -0.68
N ASP A 177 -18.96 -8.87 -0.37
CA ASP A 177 -18.34 -7.84 -1.18
C ASP A 177 -17.96 -6.60 -0.36
N PHE A 178 -16.70 -6.57 0.09
CA PHE A 178 -16.13 -5.44 0.85
C PHE A 178 -16.01 -4.14 0.03
N ASN A 179 -16.08 -4.22 -1.30
CA ASN A 179 -15.99 -3.07 -2.19
C ASN A 179 -17.36 -2.64 -2.75
N GLY A 180 -18.43 -3.24 -2.25
CA GLY A 180 -19.81 -2.95 -2.61
C GLY A 180 -20.44 -1.84 -1.75
N ALA A 181 -21.74 -1.95 -1.48
CA ALA A 181 -22.51 -0.92 -0.79
C ALA A 181 -22.15 -0.74 0.70
N ARG A 182 -21.60 -1.78 1.35
CA ARG A 182 -21.24 -1.78 2.77
C ARG A 182 -19.97 -2.57 2.98
N GLN A 183 -19.06 -2.06 3.81
CA GLN A 183 -17.81 -2.75 4.13
C GLN A 183 -17.91 -3.60 5.40
N ASN A 184 -18.75 -3.23 6.37
CA ASN A 184 -18.91 -3.94 7.65
C ASN A 184 -19.29 -5.42 7.45
N GLY A 185 -18.66 -6.31 8.23
CA GLY A 185 -18.91 -7.74 8.24
C GLY A 185 -17.66 -8.59 7.99
N VAL A 186 -17.85 -9.90 7.99
CA VAL A 186 -16.80 -10.91 7.77
C VAL A 186 -16.97 -11.61 6.43
N GLY A 187 -15.88 -11.92 5.74
CA GLY A 187 -15.96 -12.52 4.41
C GLY A 187 -14.62 -12.80 3.75
N ILE A 188 -14.68 -13.34 2.53
CA ILE A 188 -13.52 -13.59 1.68
C ILE A 188 -13.14 -12.29 0.95
N MET A 189 -11.85 -11.98 0.93
CA MET A 189 -11.32 -10.82 0.23
C MET A 189 -11.09 -11.15 -1.25
N GLN A 190 -11.28 -10.15 -2.11
CA GLN A 190 -10.78 -10.22 -3.48
C GLN A 190 -9.30 -9.84 -3.52
N HIS A 191 -8.60 -10.34 -4.55
CA HIS A 191 -7.18 -10.11 -4.77
C HIS A 191 -6.87 -9.78 -6.23
N THR A 192 -5.74 -9.10 -6.44
CA THR A 192 -5.19 -8.77 -7.76
C THR A 192 -4.36 -9.92 -8.31
N PHE A 193 -4.97 -11.09 -8.48
CA PHE A 193 -4.49 -12.20 -9.30
C PHE A 193 -5.66 -12.78 -10.06
N ALA A 194 -5.41 -13.36 -11.24
CA ALA A 194 -6.39 -14.17 -11.96
C ALA A 194 -5.69 -14.93 -13.09
N PRO A 195 -6.41 -15.70 -13.94
CA PRO A 195 -5.82 -16.33 -15.11
C PRO A 195 -5.20 -15.31 -16.08
N TRP A 196 -3.89 -15.43 -16.29
CA TRP A 196 -3.16 -14.82 -17.39
C TRP A 196 -2.82 -15.93 -18.39
N GLY A 197 -3.71 -16.13 -19.37
CA GLY A 197 -3.71 -17.33 -20.19
C GLY A 197 -4.23 -18.54 -19.41
N ARG A 198 -3.41 -19.59 -19.28
CA ARG A 198 -3.83 -20.86 -18.63
C ARG A 198 -3.67 -20.89 -17.12
N ARG A 199 -2.88 -19.98 -16.52
CA ARG A 199 -2.46 -20.05 -15.12
C ARG A 199 -2.89 -18.81 -14.34
N ILE A 200 -3.29 -19.01 -13.08
CA ILE A 200 -3.50 -17.90 -12.15
C ILE A 200 -2.16 -17.30 -11.81
N GLU A 201 -2.03 -16.00 -12.05
CA GLU A 201 -0.84 -15.25 -11.72
C GLU A 201 -1.24 -13.90 -11.11
N ARG A 202 -0.33 -13.33 -10.32
CA ARG A 202 -0.35 -11.94 -9.89
C ARG A 202 -0.68 -11.03 -11.08
N SER A 203 -1.54 -10.06 -10.80
CA SER A 203 -1.88 -8.94 -11.67
C SER A 203 -1.37 -7.65 -11.03
N ASP A 204 -0.07 -7.41 -11.10
CA ASP A 204 0.53 -6.15 -10.68
C ASP A 204 0.33 -5.02 -11.72
N ALA A 205 0.65 -3.79 -11.34
CA ALA A 205 0.40 -2.61 -12.16
C ALA A 205 1.27 -2.58 -13.43
N LYS A 206 2.50 -3.12 -13.40
CA LYS A 206 3.33 -3.22 -14.60
C LYS A 206 2.67 -4.17 -15.60
N LYS A 207 2.31 -5.38 -15.15
CA LYS A 207 1.67 -6.39 -15.99
C LYS A 207 0.32 -5.94 -16.54
N ALA A 208 -0.49 -5.27 -15.72
CA ALA A 208 -1.81 -4.81 -16.12
C ALA A 208 -1.77 -3.61 -17.08
N PHE A 209 -0.83 -2.67 -16.89
CA PHE A 209 -0.92 -1.36 -17.54
C PHE A 209 0.27 -1.01 -18.44
N LEU A 210 1.48 -1.50 -18.16
CA LEU A 210 2.68 -1.18 -18.95
C LEU A 210 3.02 -2.26 -19.98
N ASP A 211 2.90 -3.54 -19.63
CA ASP A 211 3.17 -4.65 -20.56
C ASP A 211 2.34 -4.57 -21.87
N PRO A 212 1.05 -4.15 -21.84
CA PRO A 212 0.29 -3.91 -23.08
C PRO A 212 0.86 -2.83 -24.00
N LEU A 213 1.75 -1.96 -23.49
CA LEU A 213 2.38 -0.85 -24.21
C LEU A 213 3.85 -1.13 -24.57
N ALA A 214 4.35 -2.36 -24.40
CA ALA A 214 5.78 -2.69 -24.57
C ALA A 214 6.38 -2.31 -25.95
N GLY A 215 5.56 -2.17 -26.98
CA GLY A 215 5.98 -1.73 -28.33
C GLY A 215 5.61 -0.30 -28.69
N ASP A 216 4.97 0.46 -27.80
CA ASP A 216 4.58 1.86 -28.09
C ASP A 216 5.80 2.77 -27.99
N THR A 217 6.15 3.43 -29.08
CA THR A 217 7.34 4.29 -29.13
C THR A 217 7.18 5.54 -28.27
N ARG A 218 5.98 5.93 -27.83
CA ARG A 218 5.75 7.10 -26.98
C ARG A 218 6.07 6.84 -25.50
N LEU A 219 6.25 5.58 -25.10
CA LEU A 219 6.61 5.20 -23.73
C LEU A 219 8.08 4.76 -23.67
N GLU A 220 8.90 5.45 -22.89
CA GLU A 220 10.23 4.96 -22.50
C GLU A 220 10.26 4.66 -20.99
N ILE A 221 10.81 3.52 -20.61
CA ILE A 221 10.96 3.12 -19.21
C ILE A 221 12.43 2.83 -18.94
N VAL A 222 13.03 3.60 -18.05
CA VAL A 222 14.41 3.43 -17.57
C VAL A 222 14.35 2.87 -16.16
N THR A 223 14.77 1.62 -15.98
CA THR A 223 14.84 0.93 -14.69
C THR A 223 16.26 0.95 -14.12
N GLN A 224 16.43 0.61 -12.84
CA GLN A 224 17.71 0.71 -12.14
C GLN A 224 18.29 2.13 -12.18
N ALA A 225 17.40 3.12 -12.13
CA ALA A 225 17.72 4.53 -12.24
C ALA A 225 17.01 5.33 -11.14
N ARG A 226 17.79 6.07 -10.33
CA ARG A 226 17.26 6.84 -9.20
C ARG A 226 17.15 8.30 -9.61
N VAL A 227 15.94 8.87 -9.55
CA VAL A 227 15.77 10.32 -9.65
C VAL A 227 16.32 10.97 -8.38
N ASP A 228 17.30 11.85 -8.55
CA ASP A 228 18.03 12.48 -7.44
C ASP A 228 17.54 13.90 -7.16
N ARG A 229 17.07 14.60 -8.19
CA ARG A 229 16.61 16.00 -8.09
C ARG A 229 15.65 16.38 -9.23
N ILE A 230 14.67 17.21 -8.93
CA ILE A 230 13.86 17.93 -9.93
C ILE A 230 14.60 19.20 -10.34
N LEU A 231 14.71 19.45 -11.65
CA LEU A 231 15.29 20.68 -12.19
C LEU A 231 14.23 21.78 -12.20
N ILE A 232 14.52 22.88 -11.52
CA ILE A 232 13.62 24.04 -11.40
C ILE A 232 14.33 25.27 -12.00
N GLU A 233 13.70 25.90 -12.99
CA GLU A 233 14.18 27.12 -13.63
C GLU A 233 13.06 28.16 -13.58
N ASN A 234 13.36 29.35 -13.05
CA ASN A 234 12.39 30.45 -12.93
C ASN A 234 11.04 30.05 -12.28
N GLY A 235 11.09 29.21 -11.25
CA GLY A 235 9.89 28.73 -10.54
C GLY A 235 9.15 27.58 -11.22
N ARG A 236 9.65 27.05 -12.34
CA ARG A 236 9.03 25.94 -13.10
C ARG A 236 9.90 24.69 -13.10
N ALA A 237 9.31 23.53 -12.86
CA ALA A 237 9.95 22.25 -13.08
C ALA A 237 10.11 21.96 -14.58
N VAL A 238 11.36 21.81 -15.03
CA VAL A 238 11.71 21.62 -16.46
C VAL A 238 12.26 20.23 -16.76
N GLY A 239 12.51 19.41 -15.74
CA GLY A 239 13.08 18.08 -15.92
C GLY A 239 13.60 17.48 -14.63
N VAL A 240 14.46 16.47 -14.76
CA VAL A 240 15.06 15.75 -13.64
C VAL A 240 16.53 15.45 -13.87
N ILE A 241 17.28 15.38 -12.77
CA ILE A 241 18.59 14.72 -12.69
C ILE A 241 18.37 13.33 -12.08
N PHE A 242 18.96 12.31 -12.70
CA PHE A 242 18.87 10.95 -12.22
C PHE A 242 20.19 10.19 -12.38
N THR A 243 20.50 9.30 -11.45
CA THR A 243 21.65 8.40 -11.54
C THR A 243 21.23 7.07 -12.15
N SER A 244 21.93 6.65 -13.21
CA SER A 244 21.76 5.34 -13.87
C SER A 244 23.13 4.74 -14.13
N ASN A 245 23.35 3.48 -13.72
CA ASN A 245 24.65 2.81 -13.82
C ASN A 245 25.82 3.61 -13.20
N GLY A 246 25.56 4.35 -12.12
CA GLY A 246 26.56 5.20 -11.46
C GLY A 246 26.82 6.54 -12.15
N GLU A 247 26.21 6.80 -13.31
CA GLU A 247 26.35 8.06 -14.05
C GLU A 247 25.17 8.98 -13.80
N SER A 248 25.45 10.25 -13.52
CA SER A 248 24.44 11.30 -13.45
C SER A 248 23.99 11.69 -14.86
N ARG A 249 22.68 11.69 -15.09
CA ARG A 249 22.03 12.00 -16.37
C ARG A 249 20.92 13.03 -16.17
N ARG A 250 20.54 13.69 -17.25
CA ARG A 250 19.46 14.68 -17.28
C ARG A 250 18.41 14.28 -18.29
N ALA A 251 17.13 14.49 -17.94
CA ALA A 251 16.01 14.41 -18.87
C ALA A 251 15.13 15.66 -18.70
N LEU A 252 14.65 16.22 -19.81
CA LEU A 252 13.80 17.42 -19.83
C LEU A 252 12.36 17.05 -20.16
N ALA A 253 11.42 17.69 -19.47
CA ALA A 253 9.98 17.52 -19.68
C ALA A 253 9.45 18.67 -20.55
N GLY A 254 8.72 18.32 -21.62
CA GLY A 254 8.07 19.29 -22.49
C GLY A 254 6.90 20.00 -21.81
N ARG A 255 6.20 19.31 -20.90
CA ARG A 255 5.00 19.81 -20.22
C ARG A 255 5.13 19.79 -18.71
N GLU A 256 5.20 18.62 -18.08
CA GLU A 256 5.26 18.52 -16.62
C GLU A 256 6.16 17.37 -16.14
N VAL A 257 6.69 17.53 -14.93
CA VAL A 257 7.29 16.45 -14.16
C VAL A 257 6.26 15.93 -13.15
N LEU A 258 6.10 14.61 -13.08
CA LEU A 258 5.15 13.92 -12.23
C LEU A 258 5.91 13.08 -11.19
N ILE A 259 5.76 13.38 -9.91
CA ILE A 259 6.37 12.63 -8.81
C ILE A 259 5.48 11.44 -8.44
N ALA A 260 6.06 10.24 -8.47
CA ALA A 260 5.39 8.98 -8.15
C ALA A 260 6.33 7.97 -7.45
N ALA A 261 7.25 8.47 -6.62
CA ALA A 261 8.29 7.69 -5.95
C ALA A 261 7.79 6.99 -4.67
N GLY A 262 6.52 7.20 -4.29
CA GLY A 262 5.90 6.67 -3.09
C GLY A 262 6.17 7.54 -1.86
N THR A 263 5.33 7.40 -0.84
CA THR A 263 5.20 8.31 0.31
C THR A 263 6.53 8.82 0.90
N TYR A 264 7.47 7.93 1.20
CA TYR A 264 8.75 8.36 1.79
C TYR A 264 9.68 9.03 0.77
N ASN A 265 9.81 8.43 -0.42
CA ASN A 265 10.80 8.86 -1.40
C ASN A 265 10.33 10.10 -2.17
N SER A 266 9.02 10.31 -2.34
CA SER A 266 8.46 11.52 -2.94
C SER A 266 8.73 12.74 -2.06
N ALA A 267 8.53 12.64 -0.74
CA ALA A 267 8.88 13.70 0.19
C ALA A 267 10.39 13.96 0.24
N LYS A 268 11.20 12.89 0.23
CA LYS A 268 12.66 13.01 0.12
C LYS A 268 13.09 13.74 -1.16
N LEU A 269 12.52 13.36 -2.30
CA LEU A 269 12.83 13.95 -3.60
C LEU A 269 12.44 15.44 -3.67
N MET A 270 11.28 15.80 -3.12
CA MET A 270 10.85 17.21 -3.00
C MET A 270 11.89 18.02 -2.20
N MET A 271 12.27 17.55 -1.02
CA MET A 271 13.25 18.25 -0.18
C MET A 271 14.64 18.34 -0.86
N LEU A 272 15.13 17.26 -1.48
CA LEU A 272 16.40 17.26 -2.24
C LEU A 272 16.38 18.20 -3.45
N SER A 273 15.19 18.60 -3.90
CA SER A 273 14.95 19.54 -4.99
C SER A 273 14.74 20.97 -4.51
N GLY A 274 14.91 21.24 -3.21
CA GLY A 274 14.73 22.57 -2.64
C GLY A 274 13.28 22.92 -2.34
N ILE A 275 12.36 21.94 -2.34
CA ILE A 275 10.94 22.14 -2.03
C ILE A 275 10.62 21.49 -0.69
N GLY A 276 10.36 22.28 0.34
CA GLY A 276 10.06 21.79 1.68
C GLY A 276 10.31 22.82 2.78
N PRO A 277 10.35 22.42 4.07
CA PRO A 277 10.52 23.37 5.17
C PRO A 277 11.88 24.09 5.05
N ALA A 278 11.87 25.41 4.86
CA ALA A 278 13.06 26.16 4.48
C ALA A 278 14.24 26.00 5.45
N ASP A 279 13.99 25.96 6.76
CA ASP A 279 15.04 25.80 7.76
C ASP A 279 15.70 24.42 7.68
N HIS A 280 14.90 23.36 7.51
CA HIS A 280 15.40 21.98 7.32
C HIS A 280 16.24 21.85 6.04
N LEU A 281 15.86 22.55 4.97
CA LEU A 281 16.63 22.58 3.73
C LEU A 281 17.98 23.27 3.93
N ARG A 282 17.99 24.42 4.63
CA ARG A 282 19.22 25.17 4.95
C ARG A 282 20.16 24.36 5.85
N GLU A 283 19.64 23.61 6.83
CA GLU A 283 20.42 22.69 7.68
C GLU A 283 21.22 21.66 6.86
N HIS A 284 20.71 21.25 5.70
CA HIS A 284 21.38 20.33 4.79
C HIS A 284 22.13 21.01 3.64
N GLY A 285 22.25 22.35 3.65
CA GLY A 285 22.94 23.10 2.59
C GLY A 285 22.21 23.07 1.24
N ILE A 286 20.89 22.88 1.24
CA ILE A 286 20.05 22.85 0.05
C ILE A 286 19.42 24.23 -0.16
N ALA A 287 19.55 24.77 -1.36
CA ALA A 287 18.89 26.03 -1.73
C ALA A 287 17.37 25.87 -1.74
N VAL A 288 16.67 26.82 -1.14
CA VAL A 288 15.19 26.81 -1.05
C VAL A 288 14.62 27.35 -2.36
N ALA A 289 13.95 26.49 -3.11
CA ALA A 289 13.16 26.83 -4.29
C ALA A 289 11.72 27.20 -3.92
N ALA A 290 11.12 26.47 -2.98
CA ALA A 290 9.80 26.77 -2.42
C ALA A 290 9.72 26.33 -0.95
N ASP A 291 9.31 27.23 -0.07
CA ASP A 291 9.12 26.95 1.35
C ASP A 291 7.73 26.35 1.58
N LEU A 292 7.69 25.02 1.73
CA LEU A 292 6.46 24.27 1.98
C LEU A 292 6.64 23.45 3.26
N SER A 293 6.21 24.01 4.39
CA SER A 293 6.32 23.37 5.70
C SER A 293 5.56 22.03 5.81
N GLY A 294 4.59 21.79 4.93
CA GLY A 294 3.85 20.53 4.83
C GLY A 294 4.62 19.35 4.22
N VAL A 295 5.74 19.59 3.50
CA VAL A 295 6.50 18.52 2.86
C VAL A 295 7.12 17.60 3.89
N GLY A 296 6.78 16.32 3.82
CA GLY A 296 7.21 15.30 4.77
C GLY A 296 6.39 15.27 6.06
N ALA A 297 5.44 16.18 6.29
CA ALA A 297 4.52 16.13 7.41
C ALA A 297 3.34 15.18 7.13
N ASN A 298 2.42 15.01 8.10
CA ASN A 298 1.17 14.26 7.92
C ASN A 298 1.36 12.79 7.45
N LEU A 299 2.50 12.18 7.75
CA LEU A 299 2.69 10.77 7.45
C LEU A 299 1.66 9.95 8.24
N GLN A 300 0.93 9.12 7.51
CA GLN A 300 -0.07 8.20 8.03
C GLN A 300 0.26 6.80 7.56
N ASP A 301 0.03 5.82 8.40
CA ASP A 301 0.18 4.43 8.01
C ASP A 301 -0.74 3.56 8.87
N HIS A 302 -1.41 2.63 8.20
CA HIS A 302 -2.12 1.57 8.89
C HIS A 302 -1.12 0.75 9.69
N HIS A 303 -1.44 0.47 10.94
CA HIS A 303 -0.60 -0.34 11.80
C HIS A 303 -1.42 -1.43 12.45
N GLU A 304 -0.76 -2.55 12.73
CA GLU A 304 -1.41 -3.74 13.25
C GLU A 304 -0.69 -4.35 14.44
N VAL A 305 -1.50 -4.97 15.30
CA VAL A 305 -1.05 -5.77 16.45
C VAL A 305 -1.63 -7.18 16.35
N PRO A 306 -0.82 -8.24 16.51
CA PRO A 306 -1.28 -9.61 16.32
C PRO A 306 -1.85 -10.24 17.61
N VAL A 307 -2.81 -11.14 17.44
CA VAL A 307 -3.14 -12.23 18.35
C VAL A 307 -2.84 -13.54 17.64
N ILE A 308 -2.06 -14.42 18.26
CA ILE A 308 -1.55 -15.64 17.65
C ILE A 308 -1.91 -16.83 18.52
N ALA A 309 -2.45 -17.87 17.92
CA ALA A 309 -2.79 -19.10 18.63
C ALA A 309 -2.35 -20.35 17.86
N SER A 310 -1.95 -21.38 18.60
CA SER A 310 -1.67 -22.71 18.04
C SER A 310 -2.95 -23.57 18.03
N THR A 311 -3.01 -24.55 17.14
CA THR A 311 -4.11 -25.52 17.07
C THR A 311 -3.71 -26.91 17.57
N LYS A 312 -4.67 -27.66 18.11
CA LYS A 312 -4.47 -29.03 18.63
C LYS A 312 -4.12 -30.03 17.52
N SER A 313 -4.57 -29.77 16.30
CA SER A 313 -4.37 -30.59 15.11
C SER A 313 -3.77 -29.77 13.96
N LYS A 314 -3.42 -30.45 12.86
CA LYS A 314 -2.98 -29.77 11.62
C LYS A 314 -4.06 -28.80 11.15
N SER A 315 -3.66 -27.60 10.76
CA SER A 315 -4.53 -26.52 10.30
C SER A 315 -3.76 -25.58 9.38
N GLY A 316 -4.47 -24.87 8.51
CA GLY A 316 -3.86 -23.81 7.70
C GLY A 316 -2.72 -24.25 6.77
N TYR A 317 -1.77 -23.34 6.58
CA TYR A 317 -0.71 -23.45 5.57
C TYR A 317 0.65 -23.88 6.12
N PHE A 318 0.76 -24.15 7.42
CA PHE A 318 2.04 -24.52 8.02
C PHE A 318 2.62 -25.79 7.37
N GLY A 319 3.85 -25.67 6.85
CA GLY A 319 4.58 -26.76 6.19
C GLY A 319 4.19 -27.02 4.72
N GLN A 320 3.25 -26.27 4.14
CA GLN A 320 2.86 -26.40 2.71
C GLN A 320 3.93 -25.85 1.75
N ASP A 321 4.91 -25.10 2.27
CA ASP A 321 5.93 -24.37 1.54
C ASP A 321 7.30 -25.08 1.48
N ARG A 322 7.40 -26.29 2.05
CA ARG A 322 8.63 -27.08 2.15
C ARG A 322 8.43 -28.56 1.83
N GLY A 323 9.54 -29.24 1.54
CA GLY A 323 9.58 -30.70 1.35
C GLY A 323 8.59 -31.22 0.31
N TRP A 324 8.03 -32.41 0.56
CA TRP A 324 7.07 -33.06 -0.34
C TRP A 324 5.77 -32.26 -0.54
N PRO A 325 5.13 -31.65 0.49
CA PRO A 325 3.96 -30.79 0.30
C PRO A 325 4.19 -29.68 -0.73
N MET A 326 5.34 -29.00 -0.69
CA MET A 326 5.68 -27.95 -1.67
C MET A 326 5.72 -28.50 -3.10
N ILE A 327 6.37 -29.65 -3.30
CA ILE A 327 6.49 -30.29 -4.62
C ILE A 327 5.11 -30.67 -5.13
N ARG A 328 4.30 -31.32 -4.30
CA ARG A 328 2.91 -31.71 -4.62
C ARG A 328 2.06 -30.49 -4.98
N ASN A 329 2.12 -29.42 -4.18
CA ASN A 329 1.34 -28.20 -4.41
C ASN A 329 1.79 -27.50 -5.70
N GLY A 330 3.09 -27.48 -5.99
CA GLY A 330 3.64 -26.97 -7.25
C GLY A 330 3.17 -27.78 -8.46
N LEU A 331 3.20 -29.11 -8.40
CA LEU A 331 2.67 -29.97 -9.46
C LEU A 331 1.17 -29.81 -9.65
N GLN A 332 0.40 -29.72 -8.57
CA GLN A 332 -1.04 -29.48 -8.63
C GLN A 332 -1.36 -28.15 -9.33
N TYR A 333 -0.62 -27.09 -9.01
CA TYR A 333 -0.74 -25.80 -9.68
C TYR A 333 -0.38 -25.88 -11.17
N LEU A 334 0.75 -26.52 -11.50
CA LEU A 334 1.22 -26.61 -12.89
C LEU A 334 0.28 -27.41 -13.79
N LEU A 335 -0.33 -28.49 -13.26
CA LEU A 335 -1.18 -29.41 -14.00
C LEU A 335 -2.66 -28.98 -13.99
N PHE A 336 -3.15 -28.44 -12.88
CA PHE A 336 -4.59 -28.21 -12.66
C PHE A 336 -4.96 -26.77 -12.32
N ASN A 337 -3.99 -25.85 -12.20
CA ASN A 337 -4.22 -24.45 -11.84
C ASN A 337 -5.11 -24.30 -10.59
N SER A 338 -4.82 -25.10 -9.57
CA SER A 338 -5.54 -25.22 -8.29
C SER A 338 -4.59 -25.47 -7.11
N GLY A 339 -5.15 -25.48 -5.90
CA GLY A 339 -4.43 -25.80 -4.67
C GLY A 339 -3.74 -24.61 -4.00
N PRO A 340 -2.93 -24.85 -2.94
CA PRO A 340 -2.40 -23.80 -2.07
C PRO A 340 -1.52 -22.74 -2.73
N VAL A 341 -1.06 -22.95 -3.97
CA VAL A 341 -0.30 -21.94 -4.73
C VAL A 341 -1.22 -20.82 -5.25
N THR A 342 -2.52 -21.08 -5.37
CA THR A 342 -3.54 -20.18 -5.95
C THR A 342 -4.22 -19.26 -4.93
N THR A 343 -3.61 -19.11 -3.76
CA THR A 343 -4.02 -18.19 -2.68
C THR A 343 -2.82 -17.39 -2.19
N THR A 344 -3.06 -16.24 -1.58
CA THR A 344 -2.04 -15.45 -0.88
C THR A 344 -1.82 -15.92 0.55
N GLY A 345 -2.64 -16.85 1.06
CA GLY A 345 -2.64 -17.25 2.47
C GLY A 345 -3.21 -16.19 3.43
N ILE A 346 -3.74 -15.08 2.90
CA ILE A 346 -4.48 -14.04 3.61
C ILE A 346 -5.80 -13.86 2.88
N GLU A 347 -6.78 -14.68 3.26
CA GLU A 347 -7.97 -14.96 2.43
C GLU A 347 -9.22 -14.23 2.90
N SER A 348 -9.33 -14.01 4.20
CA SER A 348 -10.51 -13.39 4.83
C SER A 348 -10.13 -12.29 5.80
N CYS A 349 -11.09 -11.42 6.06
CA CYS A 349 -11.01 -10.44 7.13
C CYS A 349 -12.39 -10.13 7.70
N LEU A 350 -12.40 -9.43 8.82
CA LEU A 350 -13.57 -8.85 9.46
C LEU A 350 -13.39 -7.33 9.53
N PHE A 351 -14.33 -6.59 8.95
CA PHE A 351 -14.45 -5.14 9.12
C PHE A 351 -15.52 -4.84 10.17
N TYR A 352 -15.14 -4.13 11.23
CA TYR A 352 -16.05 -3.77 12.31
C TYR A 352 -15.55 -2.55 13.08
N ASP A 353 -16.42 -2.02 13.94
CA ASP A 353 -16.06 -1.01 14.92
C ASP A 353 -16.12 -1.63 16.34
N PRO A 354 -15.01 -1.67 17.10
CA PRO A 354 -15.01 -2.18 18.47
C PRO A 354 -15.93 -1.40 19.41
N ASP A 355 -16.23 -0.13 19.09
CA ASP A 355 -17.14 0.72 19.87
C ASP A 355 -18.62 0.52 19.49
N GLY A 356 -18.92 -0.37 18.53
CA GLY A 356 -20.29 -0.74 18.15
C GLY A 356 -20.92 0.14 17.06
N GLY A 357 -20.15 1.03 16.42
CA GLY A 357 -20.61 1.81 15.28
C GLY A 357 -20.73 1.00 13.98
N ASP A 358 -21.51 1.54 13.03
CA ASP A 358 -21.70 0.90 11.72
C ASP A 358 -20.48 1.06 10.80
N ARG A 359 -19.72 2.14 10.95
CA ARG A 359 -18.55 2.47 10.13
C ARG A 359 -17.30 1.78 10.69
N PRO A 360 -16.77 0.73 10.03
CA PRO A 360 -15.64 -0.03 10.55
C PRO A 360 -14.42 0.85 10.82
N THR A 361 -13.83 0.72 12.00
CA THR A 361 -12.55 1.36 12.41
C THR A 361 -11.39 0.36 12.36
N ILE A 362 -11.69 -0.94 12.35
CA ILE A 362 -10.73 -2.03 12.35
C ILE A 362 -10.98 -2.96 11.15
N GLN A 363 -9.88 -3.38 10.52
CA GLN A 363 -9.83 -4.56 9.66
C GLN A 363 -9.03 -5.65 10.38
N LEU A 364 -9.70 -6.71 10.80
CA LEU A 364 -9.08 -7.86 11.44
C LEU A 364 -8.81 -8.93 10.39
N TYR A 365 -7.55 -9.12 10.01
CA TYR A 365 -7.16 -10.16 9.07
C TYR A 365 -7.10 -11.53 9.76
N CYS A 366 -7.43 -12.58 9.02
CA CYS A 366 -7.14 -13.96 9.42
C CYS A 366 -6.07 -14.55 8.51
N ALA A 367 -4.93 -14.89 9.10
CA ALA A 367 -3.87 -15.67 8.46
C ALA A 367 -3.89 -17.10 9.02
N PRO A 368 -4.20 -18.13 8.20
CA PRO A 368 -4.13 -19.55 8.56
C PRO A 368 -2.70 -20.08 8.80
N ILE A 369 -1.88 -19.37 9.55
CA ILE A 369 -0.54 -19.77 9.93
C ILE A 369 -0.12 -19.01 11.20
N VAL A 370 0.79 -19.61 11.97
CA VAL A 370 1.53 -18.90 13.03
C VAL A 370 2.60 -18.02 12.37
N TYR A 371 2.36 -16.71 12.36
CA TYR A 371 3.32 -15.72 11.86
C TYR A 371 3.99 -15.02 13.04
N LEU A 372 5.19 -15.49 13.41
CA LEU A 372 5.95 -14.92 14.52
C LEU A 372 7.04 -14.00 13.97
N ASP A 373 7.01 -12.76 14.43
CA ASP A 373 8.20 -11.91 14.35
C ASP A 373 9.23 -12.44 15.36
N ARG A 374 10.41 -12.79 14.87
CA ARG A 374 11.49 -13.37 15.69
C ARG A 374 12.03 -12.37 16.70
N ASP A 375 11.85 -11.08 16.44
CA ASP A 375 12.26 -10.00 17.36
C ASP A 375 11.29 -9.86 18.54
N VAL A 376 10.11 -10.50 18.46
CA VAL A 376 9.02 -10.36 19.41
C VAL A 376 8.74 -11.66 20.18
N SER A 377 8.99 -12.83 19.59
CA SER A 377 8.71 -14.12 20.23
C SER A 377 9.72 -15.21 19.88
N SER A 378 10.07 -16.01 20.88
CA SER A 378 10.90 -17.22 20.75
C SER A 378 10.09 -18.49 20.44
N ALA A 379 8.77 -18.38 20.29
CA ALA A 379 7.91 -19.52 20.00
C ALA A 379 8.30 -20.19 18.67
N LYS A 380 8.20 -21.53 18.62
CA LYS A 380 8.52 -22.29 17.40
C LYS A 380 7.34 -22.22 16.42
N PRO A 381 7.60 -22.05 15.11
CA PRO A 381 6.56 -22.16 14.09
C PRO A 381 5.80 -23.49 14.20
N THR A 382 4.48 -23.43 14.17
CA THR A 382 3.58 -24.60 14.31
C THR A 382 2.27 -24.35 13.56
N TYR A 383 1.37 -25.34 13.59
CA TYR A 383 -0.01 -25.18 13.11
C TYR A 383 -0.77 -24.22 14.01
N GLY A 384 -1.55 -23.32 13.40
CA GLY A 384 -2.25 -22.28 14.14
C GLY A 384 -2.77 -21.17 13.24
N VAL A 385 -3.19 -20.09 13.88
CA VAL A 385 -3.81 -18.93 13.26
C VAL A 385 -3.23 -17.65 13.84
N THR A 386 -3.12 -16.63 13.00
CA THR A 386 -2.76 -15.27 13.40
C THR A 386 -3.89 -14.33 13.00
N PHE A 387 -4.43 -13.60 13.97
CA PHE A 387 -5.33 -12.47 13.74
C PHE A 387 -4.55 -11.17 13.86
N THR A 388 -4.59 -10.30 12.86
CA THR A 388 -3.92 -8.99 12.95
C THR A 388 -4.93 -7.86 12.94
N SER A 389 -4.91 -7.07 14.01
CA SER A 389 -5.83 -5.95 14.21
C SER A 389 -5.29 -4.72 13.52
N CYS A 390 -5.72 -4.42 12.30
CA CYS A 390 -5.29 -3.24 11.56
C CYS A 390 -6.22 -2.05 11.83
N LEU A 391 -5.67 -0.96 12.37
CA LEU A 391 -6.39 0.30 12.55
C LEU A 391 -6.51 1.04 11.22
N LEU A 392 -7.75 1.36 10.80
CA LEU A 392 -8.06 1.91 9.47
C LEU A 392 -7.95 3.42 9.35
N ARG A 393 -8.09 4.15 10.45
CA ARG A 393 -8.06 5.62 10.46
C ARG A 393 -7.25 6.13 11.66
N PRO A 394 -5.94 5.84 11.71
CA PRO A 394 -5.08 6.32 12.78
C PRO A 394 -5.10 7.84 12.85
N LYS A 395 -5.18 8.39 14.05
CA LYS A 395 -5.12 9.83 14.34
C LYS A 395 -3.69 10.33 14.50
N ALA A 396 -2.77 9.46 14.92
CA ALA A 396 -1.36 9.82 14.99
C ALA A 396 -0.83 10.28 13.62
N ARG A 397 0.08 11.25 13.64
CA ARG A 397 0.75 11.78 12.46
C ARG A 397 2.25 11.72 12.66
N GLY A 398 2.91 11.08 11.71
CA GLY A 398 4.35 10.97 11.63
C GLY A 398 4.99 12.03 10.74
N SER A 399 6.28 11.84 10.45
CA SER A 399 7.03 12.68 9.53
C SER A 399 8.08 11.93 8.72
N VAL A 400 8.49 12.53 7.60
CA VAL A 400 9.61 12.14 6.74
C VAL A 400 10.53 13.34 6.64
N ARG A 401 11.80 13.20 7.04
CA ARG A 401 12.82 14.25 6.94
C ARG A 401 14.04 13.75 6.19
N LEU A 402 14.82 14.68 5.62
CA LEU A 402 16.14 14.32 5.11
C LEU A 402 17.04 13.87 6.26
N ARG A 403 17.85 12.86 5.99
CA ARG A 403 19.00 12.49 6.83
C ARG A 403 20.22 13.32 6.46
N SER A 404 20.40 13.55 5.17
CA SER A 404 21.48 14.34 4.57
C SER A 404 21.05 14.84 3.18
N ALA A 405 21.91 15.64 2.54
CA ALA A 405 21.73 16.04 1.14
C ALA A 405 22.12 14.93 0.13
N ASN A 406 22.54 13.75 0.59
CA ASN A 406 22.92 12.64 -0.28
C ASN A 406 21.66 11.89 -0.76
N PRO A 407 21.36 11.89 -2.08
CA PRO A 407 20.17 11.23 -2.60
C PRO A 407 20.18 9.70 -2.44
N ALA A 408 21.35 9.09 -2.23
CA ALA A 408 21.48 7.66 -1.98
C ALA A 408 21.08 7.23 -0.56
N GLU A 409 21.06 8.16 0.41
CA GLU A 409 20.71 7.85 1.79
C GLU A 409 19.20 7.75 2.00
N GLN A 410 18.79 6.87 2.91
CA GLN A 410 17.40 6.77 3.33
C GLN A 410 16.97 8.00 4.14
N PRO A 411 15.71 8.46 3.99
CA PRO A 411 15.19 9.53 4.83
C PRO A 411 15.07 9.08 6.29
N LEU A 412 14.96 10.03 7.20
CA LEU A 412 14.47 9.80 8.55
C LEU A 412 12.96 9.62 8.48
N VAL A 413 12.44 8.49 8.95
CA VAL A 413 11.01 8.19 8.96
C VAL A 413 10.56 8.03 10.40
N ASP A 414 9.64 8.87 10.84
CA ASP A 414 8.94 8.75 12.10
C ASP A 414 7.49 8.38 11.83
N CYS A 415 7.10 7.13 12.11
CA CYS A 415 5.73 6.68 11.93
C CYS A 415 4.79 7.21 13.01
N ASN A 416 5.31 7.57 14.19
CA ASN A 416 4.55 7.98 15.36
C ASN A 416 3.38 7.03 15.71
N PHE A 417 3.58 5.71 15.65
CA PHE A 417 2.54 4.75 16.03
C PHE A 417 2.14 4.93 17.50
N PHE A 418 0.83 4.90 17.76
CA PHE A 418 0.23 5.21 19.06
C PHE A 418 0.58 6.58 19.64
N GLY A 419 0.98 7.54 18.79
CA GLY A 419 1.17 8.93 19.20
C GLY A 419 -0.13 9.61 19.64
N ASP A 420 -1.29 9.11 19.18
CA ASP A 420 -2.61 9.49 19.66
C ASP A 420 -3.18 8.38 20.58
N PRO A 421 -3.68 8.71 21.77
CA PRO A 421 -4.19 7.72 22.72
C PRO A 421 -5.40 6.93 22.20
N ASP A 422 -6.19 7.48 21.28
CA ASP A 422 -7.36 6.79 20.72
C ASP A 422 -6.95 5.63 19.80
N ASP A 423 -5.82 5.76 19.10
CA ASP A 423 -5.27 4.70 18.23
C ASP A 423 -4.94 3.46 19.06
N LEU A 424 -4.31 3.68 20.22
CA LEU A 424 -3.98 2.61 21.17
C LEU A 424 -5.26 2.01 21.77
N ARG A 425 -6.21 2.84 22.20
CA ARG A 425 -7.49 2.39 22.78
C ARG A 425 -8.25 1.45 21.83
N LEU A 426 -8.43 1.86 20.57
CA LEU A 426 -9.11 1.05 19.55
C LEU A 426 -8.37 -0.25 19.25
N THR A 427 -7.03 -0.19 19.20
CA THR A 427 -6.19 -1.38 19.02
C THR A 427 -6.38 -2.38 20.16
N LEU A 428 -6.38 -1.92 21.42
CA LEU A 428 -6.61 -2.77 22.59
C LEU A 428 -8.04 -3.36 22.61
N ALA A 429 -9.04 -2.58 22.19
CA ALA A 429 -10.40 -3.08 22.03
C ALA A 429 -10.48 -4.19 20.96
N SER A 430 -9.73 -4.04 19.87
CA SER A 430 -9.62 -5.09 18.84
C SER A 430 -8.92 -6.35 19.34
N LEU A 431 -7.86 -6.23 20.15
CA LEU A 431 -7.20 -7.40 20.77
C LEU A 431 -8.18 -8.22 21.62
N LYS A 432 -9.03 -7.55 22.40
CA LYS A 432 -10.08 -8.22 23.19
C LYS A 432 -11.08 -8.94 22.28
N THR A 433 -11.46 -8.36 21.15
CA THR A 433 -12.35 -9.01 20.18
C THR A 433 -11.70 -10.21 19.49
N ALA A 434 -10.42 -10.10 19.10
CA ALA A 434 -9.66 -11.20 18.53
C ALA A 434 -9.55 -12.39 19.50
N ARG A 435 -9.40 -12.14 20.81
CA ARG A 435 -9.46 -13.19 21.84
C ARG A 435 -10.84 -13.83 21.95
N ARG A 436 -11.92 -13.03 21.95
CA ARG A 436 -13.29 -13.56 21.93
C ARG A 436 -13.56 -14.46 20.71
N LEU A 437 -12.99 -14.12 19.54
CA LEU A 437 -13.07 -14.97 18.34
C LEU A 437 -12.41 -16.33 18.56
N LEU A 438 -11.22 -16.38 19.19
CA LEU A 438 -10.56 -17.65 19.53
C LEU A 438 -11.36 -18.49 20.53
N GLU A 439 -12.19 -17.85 21.36
CA GLU A 439 -13.06 -18.48 22.34
C GLU A 439 -14.46 -18.83 21.78
N THR A 440 -14.70 -18.59 20.50
CA THR A 440 -15.96 -18.89 19.81
C THR A 440 -15.81 -20.11 18.92
N GLU A 441 -16.83 -20.95 18.80
CA GLU A 441 -16.79 -22.10 17.88
C GLU A 441 -16.78 -21.62 16.42
N PRO A 442 -16.04 -22.29 15.52
CA PRO A 442 -15.33 -23.57 15.73
C PRO A 442 -13.90 -23.43 16.29
N PHE A 443 -13.38 -22.22 16.51
CA PHE A 443 -12.02 -22.03 17.02
C PHE A 443 -11.84 -22.56 18.44
N LYS A 444 -12.80 -22.30 19.34
CA LYS A 444 -12.73 -22.72 20.74
C LYS A 444 -12.33 -24.18 20.91
N SER A 445 -12.92 -25.07 20.11
CA SER A 445 -12.60 -26.50 20.15
C SER A 445 -11.23 -26.85 19.55
N LYS A 446 -10.73 -26.06 18.58
CA LYS A 446 -9.50 -26.30 17.81
C LYS A 446 -8.24 -25.68 18.41
N ILE A 447 -8.35 -24.56 19.14
CA ILE A 447 -7.20 -23.85 19.72
C ILE A 447 -6.58 -24.68 20.85
N ALA A 448 -5.26 -24.87 20.78
CA ALA A 448 -4.47 -25.47 21.85
C ALA A 448 -4.05 -24.40 22.87
N GLU A 449 -3.44 -23.31 22.40
CA GLU A 449 -2.87 -22.25 23.25
C GLU A 449 -2.88 -20.90 22.51
N GLU A 450 -3.11 -19.81 23.24
CA GLU A 450 -2.80 -18.45 22.76
C GLU A 450 -1.31 -18.19 22.99
N ILE A 451 -0.54 -18.06 21.91
CA ILE A 451 0.91 -17.83 21.94
C ILE A 451 1.21 -16.35 22.25
N LEU A 452 0.54 -15.42 21.54
CA LEU A 452 0.67 -13.98 21.74
C LEU A 452 -0.72 -13.33 21.76
N PRO A 453 -0.98 -12.35 22.63
CA PRO A 453 -0.16 -11.91 23.76
C PRO A 453 0.08 -12.99 24.84
N GLY A 454 -0.74 -14.04 24.84
CA GLY A 454 -0.72 -15.09 25.86
C GLY A 454 -1.79 -14.84 26.92
N ARG A 455 -2.38 -15.93 27.41
CA ARG A 455 -3.59 -15.87 28.28
C ARG A 455 -3.40 -15.14 29.61
N LEU A 456 -2.16 -14.93 30.06
CA LEU A 456 -1.86 -14.29 31.34
C LEU A 456 -1.90 -12.75 31.26
N LEU A 457 -1.71 -12.16 30.08
CA LEU A 457 -1.75 -10.71 29.91
C LEU A 457 -3.20 -10.25 29.76
N GLN A 458 -3.82 -9.77 30.83
CA GLN A 458 -5.24 -9.39 30.87
C GLN A 458 -5.46 -7.93 31.27
N ASP A 459 -4.58 -7.36 32.08
CA ASP A 459 -4.66 -5.96 32.49
C ASP A 459 -4.22 -5.02 31.37
N GLU A 460 -4.75 -3.80 31.39
CA GLU A 460 -4.51 -2.81 30.34
C GLU A 460 -3.04 -2.43 30.20
N ALA A 461 -2.31 -2.25 31.30
CA ALA A 461 -0.91 -1.86 31.27
C ALA A 461 -0.04 -2.92 30.56
N SER A 462 -0.31 -4.21 30.82
CA SER A 462 0.38 -5.30 30.14
C SER A 462 0.06 -5.37 28.65
N LEU A 463 -1.19 -5.11 28.25
CA LEU A 463 -1.60 -5.07 26.85
C LEU A 463 -1.04 -3.86 26.10
N VAL A 464 -0.92 -2.69 26.75
CA VAL A 464 -0.25 -1.51 26.19
C VAL A 464 1.22 -1.83 25.89
N LYS A 465 1.92 -2.44 26.86
CA LYS A 465 3.32 -2.84 26.66
C LYS A 465 3.46 -3.83 25.52
N PHE A 466 2.58 -4.84 25.47
CA PHE A 466 2.54 -5.80 24.38
C PHE A 466 2.31 -5.12 23.02
N ALA A 467 1.33 -4.22 22.91
CA ALA A 467 1.05 -3.47 21.68
C ALA A 467 2.28 -2.68 21.23
N GLY A 468 2.95 -1.96 22.15
CA GLY A 468 4.19 -1.23 21.82
C GLY A 468 5.32 -2.12 21.33
N GLN A 469 5.46 -3.32 21.89
CA GLN A 469 6.49 -4.31 21.51
C GLN A 469 6.23 -4.98 20.16
N THR A 470 4.97 -5.05 19.72
CA THR A 470 4.55 -5.90 18.60
C THR A 470 3.98 -5.13 17.41
N VAL A 471 3.59 -3.86 17.61
CA VAL A 471 3.02 -3.03 16.54
C VAL A 471 3.98 -2.92 15.37
N LYS A 472 3.44 -3.01 14.18
CA LYS A 472 4.16 -2.83 12.93
C LYS A 472 3.24 -2.18 11.90
N THR A 473 3.87 -1.67 10.86
CA THR A 473 3.18 -1.21 9.66
C THR A 473 2.36 -2.34 9.02
N ASN A 474 1.22 -1.97 8.43
CA ASN A 474 0.49 -2.79 7.45
C ASN A 474 0.85 -2.38 6.01
N TYR A 475 2.00 -1.71 5.84
CA TYR A 475 2.64 -1.32 4.58
C TYR A 475 1.82 -0.34 3.74
N HIS A 476 1.11 0.60 4.38
CA HIS A 476 0.22 1.56 3.73
C HIS A 476 0.61 3.03 4.00
N PRO A 477 1.89 3.43 3.94
CA PRO A 477 2.28 4.81 4.22
C PRO A 477 1.64 5.76 3.21
N SER A 478 1.13 6.89 3.68
CA SER A 478 0.43 7.91 2.88
C SER A 478 0.57 9.32 3.48
N GLY A 479 0.23 10.35 2.72
CA GLY A 479 -0.01 11.70 3.23
C GLY A 479 1.19 12.61 3.46
N SER A 480 2.40 12.18 3.11
CA SER A 480 3.63 12.97 3.27
C SER A 480 3.73 14.23 2.39
N LEU A 481 2.84 14.39 1.41
CA LEU A 481 2.72 15.53 0.49
C LEU A 481 1.25 15.89 0.30
N ARG A 482 0.49 15.95 1.40
CA ARG A 482 -0.98 16.00 1.39
C ARG A 482 -1.55 17.08 0.46
N MET A 483 -2.60 16.72 -0.25
CA MET A 483 -3.48 17.70 -0.89
C MET A 483 -4.30 18.44 0.17
N GLY A 484 -4.67 19.69 -0.11
CA GLY A 484 -5.52 20.46 0.78
C GLY A 484 -6.00 21.76 0.14
N PRO A 485 -6.99 22.44 0.74
CA PRO A 485 -7.50 23.71 0.24
C PRO A 485 -6.44 24.81 0.32
N ALA A 486 -6.60 25.89 -0.44
CA ALA A 486 -5.66 27.02 -0.41
C ALA A 486 -5.52 27.67 0.99
N THR A 487 -6.50 27.47 1.87
CA THR A 487 -6.49 27.95 3.25
C THR A 487 -5.70 27.06 4.21
N ASP A 488 -5.30 25.85 3.80
CA ASP A 488 -4.46 24.95 4.61
C ASP A 488 -2.98 25.25 4.35
N PRO A 489 -2.26 25.88 5.30
CA PRO A 489 -0.84 26.23 5.13
C PRO A 489 0.08 25.00 5.09
N MET A 490 -0.43 23.83 5.49
CA MET A 490 0.32 22.56 5.49
C MET A 490 0.00 21.70 4.26
N SER A 491 -0.85 22.18 3.34
CA SER A 491 -1.08 21.51 2.07
C SER A 491 0.13 21.69 1.14
N VAL A 492 0.52 20.60 0.47
CA VAL A 492 1.68 20.59 -0.44
C VAL A 492 1.23 20.67 -1.89
N VAL A 493 0.13 19.98 -2.20
CA VAL A 493 -0.52 20.05 -3.51
C VAL A 493 -1.95 20.58 -3.39
N ASP A 494 -2.49 21.09 -4.48
CA ASP A 494 -3.90 21.49 -4.58
C ASP A 494 -4.81 20.31 -4.99
N GLY A 495 -6.12 20.56 -5.15
CA GLY A 495 -7.09 19.54 -5.54
C GLY A 495 -6.85 18.97 -6.94
N ARG A 496 -6.05 19.63 -7.78
CA ARG A 496 -5.58 19.16 -9.10
C ARG A 496 -4.18 18.54 -9.06
N LEU A 497 -3.66 18.25 -7.87
CA LEU A 497 -2.38 17.58 -7.62
C LEU A 497 -1.14 18.42 -7.99
N ARG A 498 -1.31 19.73 -8.22
CA ARG A 498 -0.22 20.64 -8.57
C ARG A 498 0.54 21.05 -7.32
N VAL A 499 1.87 20.99 -7.37
CA VAL A 499 2.72 21.44 -6.27
C VAL A 499 2.58 22.94 -6.10
N ARG A 500 2.33 23.38 -4.86
CA ARG A 500 2.19 24.80 -4.55
C ARG A 500 3.55 25.52 -4.70
N GLY A 501 3.55 26.64 -5.40
CA GLY A 501 4.75 27.47 -5.57
C GLY A 501 5.78 26.95 -6.60
N VAL A 502 5.48 25.87 -7.33
CA VAL A 502 6.33 25.36 -8.42
C VAL A 502 5.48 24.97 -9.61
N ASP A 503 5.65 25.67 -10.73
CA ASP A 503 4.90 25.41 -11.96
C ASP A 503 5.39 24.12 -12.64
N GLY A 504 4.49 23.43 -13.35
CA GLY A 504 4.86 22.25 -14.14
C GLY A 504 5.27 21.02 -13.31
N LEU A 505 4.87 20.96 -12.04
CA LEU A 505 5.16 19.85 -11.13
C LEU A 505 3.88 19.33 -10.48
N ARG A 506 3.66 18.01 -10.53
CA ARG A 506 2.58 17.32 -9.80
C ARG A 506 3.09 16.14 -9.00
N VAL A 507 2.30 15.73 -8.01
CA VAL A 507 2.50 14.49 -7.25
C VAL A 507 1.30 13.59 -7.47
N ILE A 508 1.53 12.34 -7.89
CA ILE A 508 0.47 11.44 -8.36
C ILE A 508 0.47 10.09 -7.63
N ASP A 509 0.99 10.02 -6.40
CA ASP A 509 1.04 8.81 -5.57
C ASP A 509 0.36 9.01 -4.21
N CYS A 510 0.38 7.98 -3.35
CA CYS A 510 -0.26 8.01 -2.02
C CYS A 510 0.23 9.10 -1.06
N SER A 511 1.34 9.78 -1.35
CA SER A 511 1.79 10.93 -0.55
C SER A 511 0.77 12.07 -0.56
N ILE A 512 -0.07 12.20 -1.58
CA ILE A 512 -1.09 13.27 -1.68
C ILE A 512 -2.30 13.05 -0.78
N ILE A 513 -2.48 11.85 -0.24
CA ILE A 513 -3.69 11.48 0.50
C ILE A 513 -3.81 12.32 1.79
N PRO A 514 -4.88 13.11 1.98
CA PRO A 514 -5.03 13.95 3.17
C PRO A 514 -5.34 13.09 4.40
N PHE A 515 -6.22 12.09 4.24
CA PHE A 515 -6.61 11.11 5.26
C PHE A 515 -6.57 9.71 4.66
N ILE A 516 -5.83 8.79 5.27
CA ILE A 516 -5.69 7.42 4.73
C ILE A 516 -7.06 6.74 4.56
N PRO A 517 -7.36 6.10 3.41
CA PRO A 517 -8.63 5.43 3.20
C PRO A 517 -8.68 4.11 3.97
N SER A 518 -9.88 3.68 4.34
CA SER A 518 -10.18 2.57 5.24
C SER A 518 -10.06 1.21 4.55
N GLY A 519 -8.84 0.85 4.15
CA GLY A 519 -8.48 -0.44 3.55
C GLY A 519 -7.08 -0.43 2.93
N ASN A 520 -6.70 -1.51 2.27
CA ASN A 520 -5.41 -1.59 1.57
C ASN A 520 -5.27 -0.50 0.49
N THR A 521 -4.09 0.13 0.39
CA THR A 521 -3.93 1.37 -0.40
C THR A 521 -3.53 1.17 -1.87
N ASN A 522 -3.41 -0.07 -2.35
CA ASN A 522 -2.99 -0.33 -3.73
C ASN A 522 -4.05 0.11 -4.76
N ALA A 523 -5.34 -0.22 -4.54
CA ALA A 523 -6.38 0.24 -5.45
C ALA A 523 -6.57 1.76 -5.40
N PRO A 524 -6.59 2.42 -4.21
CA PRO A 524 -6.55 3.88 -4.12
C PRO A 524 -5.38 4.50 -4.88
N ALA A 525 -4.16 3.95 -4.77
CA ALA A 525 -2.99 4.44 -5.52
C ALA A 525 -3.22 4.40 -7.03
N MET A 526 -3.72 3.28 -7.55
CA MET A 526 -4.02 3.13 -8.98
C MET A 526 -5.15 4.05 -9.44
N ALA A 527 -6.17 4.26 -8.62
CA ALA A 527 -7.27 5.20 -8.92
C ALA A 527 -6.81 6.66 -8.92
N ILE A 528 -5.92 7.05 -7.99
CA ILE A 528 -5.24 8.36 -8.01
C ILE A 528 -4.46 8.52 -9.31
N GLY A 529 -3.66 7.52 -9.72
CA GLY A 529 -2.92 7.57 -10.99
C GLY A 529 -3.85 7.67 -12.22
N SER A 530 -5.01 6.99 -12.18
CA SER A 530 -6.05 7.12 -13.20
C SER A 530 -6.59 8.55 -13.24
N LYS A 531 -7.06 9.09 -12.12
CA LYS A 531 -7.64 10.43 -12.04
C LYS A 531 -6.64 11.53 -12.42
N ALA A 532 -5.40 11.40 -11.96
CA ALA A 532 -4.30 12.30 -12.33
C ALA A 532 -4.12 12.39 -13.85
N ALA A 533 -4.15 11.27 -14.58
CA ALA A 533 -4.04 11.29 -16.03
C ALA A 533 -5.19 12.04 -16.71
N SER A 534 -6.42 11.95 -16.20
CA SER A 534 -7.55 12.75 -16.71
C SER A 534 -7.31 14.25 -16.49
N MET A 535 -6.95 14.65 -15.26
CA MET A 535 -6.69 16.06 -14.92
C MET A 535 -5.55 16.65 -15.74
N ILE A 536 -4.47 15.87 -15.95
CA ILE A 536 -3.33 16.30 -16.76
C ILE A 536 -3.75 16.45 -18.22
N ALA A 537 -4.55 15.53 -18.76
CA ALA A 537 -5.03 15.63 -20.12
C ALA A 537 -5.93 16.85 -20.33
N GLU A 538 -6.85 17.14 -19.41
CA GLU A 538 -7.69 18.34 -19.43
C GLU A 538 -6.88 19.64 -19.47
N ASP A 539 -5.73 19.67 -18.78
CA ASP A 539 -4.90 20.88 -18.68
C ASP A 539 -3.95 21.04 -19.89
N HIS A 540 -3.80 20.02 -20.76
CA HIS A 540 -2.77 19.97 -21.83
C HIS A 540 -3.27 19.58 -23.23
N GLN A 541 -4.52 19.15 -23.36
CA GLN A 541 -5.23 18.99 -24.63
C GLN A 541 -5.69 20.34 -25.16
#